data_AF-X1VCR6-F1
#
_entry.id   AF-X1VCR6-F1
#
_cell.length_a   1.000
_cell.length_b   1.000
_cell.length_c   1.000
_cell.angle_alpha   90.00
_cell.angle_beta   90.00
_cell.angle_gamma   90.00
#
_symmetry.space_group_name_H-M   'P 1'
#
loop_
_entity.id
_entity.type
_entity.pdbx_description
1 polymer ?
#
loop_
_entity_poly.entity_id
_entity_poly.type
_entity_poly.pdbx_seq_one_letter_code
_entity_poly.pdbx_strand_id
1 'polypeptide(L)' 'FSAGLLHTLGIPTASFTPLFAASRSAGWAAHAIEQLKDNKLIRPRLRYIGELDKKYAKIEDR' A
#
# COMPACT_ATOMS: atom_id res chain seq x y z
N PHE A 1 -2.25 -3.37 22.90
CA PHE A 1 -3.40 -3.05 23.76
C PHE A 1 -4.39 -2.03 23.16
N SER A 2 -4.32 -1.67 21.86
CA SER A 2 -5.21 -0.64 21.28
C SER A 2 -6.63 -1.15 20.95
N ALA A 3 -6.77 -2.36 20.41
CA ALA A 3 -8.09 -2.93 20.09
C ALA A 3 -8.96 -3.13 21.33
N GLY A 4 -8.36 -3.62 22.43
CA GLY A 4 -9.04 -3.78 23.72
C GLY A 4 -9.53 -2.44 24.29
N LEU A 5 -8.69 -1.39 24.24
CA LEU A 5 -9.08 -0.05 24.66
C LEU A 5 -10.26 0.50 23.84
N LEU A 6 -10.17 0.45 22.51
CA LEU A 6 -11.24 0.95 21.64
C LEU A 6 -12.55 0.16 21.83
N HIS A 7 -12.45 -1.14 22.08
CA HIS A 7 -13.59 -1.97 22.44
C HIS A 7 -14.21 -1.58 23.78
N THR A 8 -13.40 -1.36 24.82
CA THR A 8 -13.89 -0.87 26.12
C THR A 8 -14.49 0.53 26.06
N LEU A 9 -14.08 1.35 25.09
CA LEU A 9 -14.64 2.67 24.82
C LEU A 9 -15.94 2.61 23.98
N GLY A 10 -16.42 1.41 23.65
CA GLY A 10 -17.66 1.24 22.87
C GLY A 10 -17.54 1.63 21.40
N ILE A 11 -16.31 1.78 20.87
CA ILE A 11 -16.11 2.12 19.47
C ILE A 11 -16.41 0.87 18.63
N PRO A 12 -17.26 0.96 17.58
CA PRO A 12 -17.51 -0.16 16.69
C PRO A 12 -16.21 -0.67 16.07
N THR A 13 -16.01 -1.99 16.02
CA THR A 13 -14.78 -2.58 15.44
C THR A 13 -14.57 -2.17 13.99
N ALA A 14 -15.66 -1.99 13.23
CA ALA A 14 -15.62 -1.46 11.86
C ALA A 14 -15.00 -0.06 11.77
N SER A 15 -15.05 0.73 12.85
CA SER A 15 -14.51 2.09 12.93
C SER A 15 -13.04 2.13 13.33
N PHE A 16 -12.40 1.01 13.67
CA PHE A 16 -10.99 1.00 14.08
C PHE A 16 -10.05 1.44 12.96
N THR A 17 -10.25 0.94 11.74
CA THR A 17 -9.45 1.32 10.57
C THR A 17 -9.65 2.79 10.17
N PRO A 18 -10.88 3.32 10.09
CA PRO A 18 -11.11 4.76 9.89
C PRO A 18 -10.45 5.63 10.96
N LEU A 19 -10.51 5.24 12.24
CA LEU A 19 -9.88 5.99 13.34
C LEU A 19 -8.36 6.01 13.22
N PHE A 20 -7.76 4.87 12.85
CA PHE A 20 -6.35 4.78 12.56
C PHE A 20 -5.96 5.74 11.42
N ALA A 21 -6.69 5.69 10.31
CA ALA A 21 -6.45 6.53 9.13
C ALA A 21 -6.57 8.03 9.47
N ALA A 22 -7.63 8.43 10.19
CA ALA A 22 -7.84 9.80 10.62
C ALA A 22 -6.62 10.33 11.40
N SER A 23 -6.14 9.58 12.39
CA SER A 23 -4.98 10.02 13.17
C SER A 23 -3.63 9.87 12.43
N ARG A 24 -3.52 9.04 11.37
CA ARG A 24 -2.28 8.93 10.56
C ARG A 24 -2.20 9.93 9.42
N SER A 25 -3.33 10.52 9.04
CA SER A 25 -3.40 11.52 7.96
C SER A 25 -2.40 12.67 8.14
N ALA A 26 -2.19 13.15 9.37
CA ALA A 26 -1.18 14.17 9.67
C ALA A 26 0.25 13.72 9.33
N GLY A 27 0.61 12.47 9.66
CA GLY A 27 1.92 11.91 9.33
C GLY A 27 2.09 11.68 7.82
N TRP A 28 1.04 11.23 7.12
CA TRP A 28 1.06 11.12 5.67
C TRP A 28 1.25 12.48 4.98
N ALA A 29 0.56 13.51 5.47
CA ALA A 29 0.74 14.88 4.97
C ALA A 29 2.16 15.39 5.24
N ALA A 30 2.72 15.13 6.43
CA ALA A 30 4.09 15.51 6.76
C ALA A 30 5.10 14.85 5.81
N HIS A 31 5.00 13.53 5.61
CA HIS A 31 5.87 12.82 4.67
C HIS A 31 5.69 13.28 3.22
N ALA A 32 4.47 13.62 2.79
CA ALA A 32 4.25 14.19 1.47
C ALA A 32 4.96 15.54 1.31
N ILE A 33 4.91 16.40 2.33
CA ILE A 33 5.63 17.69 2.34
C ILE A 33 7.15 17.47 2.33
N GLU A 34 7.66 16.53 3.12
CA GLU A 34 9.09 16.16 3.12
C GLU A 34 9.55 15.66 1.76
N GLN A 35 8.78 14.76 1.13
CA GLN A 35 9.03 14.26 -0.21
C GLN A 35 9.03 15.39 -1.25
N LEU A 36 8.14 16.38 -1.13
CA LEU A 36 8.13 17.53 -2.05
C LEU A 36 9.35 18.44 -1.87
N LYS A 37 9.94 18.49 -0.66
CA LYS A 37 11.17 19.27 -0.38
C LYS A 37 12.43 18.60 -0.92
N ASP A 38 12.54 17.27 -0.82
CA ASP A 38 13.67 16.48 -1.36
C ASP A 38 13.17 15.38 -2.30
N ASN A 39 12.72 15.80 -3.48
CA ASN A 39 11.86 15.01 -4.36
C ASN A 39 12.59 13.92 -5.16
N LYS A 40 12.98 12.86 -4.45
CA LYS A 40 13.57 11.65 -5.02
C LYS A 40 12.58 10.50 -5.03
N LEU A 41 12.12 10.12 -6.22
CA LEU A 41 11.22 8.98 -6.39
C LEU A 41 11.98 7.65 -6.25
N ILE A 42 11.39 6.73 -5.49
CA ILE A 42 11.82 5.33 -5.47
C ILE A 42 11.51 4.73 -6.85
N ARG A 43 12.50 4.03 -7.43
CA ARG A 43 12.36 3.28 -8.70
C ARG A 43 12.66 1.80 -8.45
N PRO A 44 11.66 1.02 -7.98
CA PRO A 44 11.85 -0.40 -7.75
C PRO A 44 12.23 -1.10 -9.06
N ARG A 45 13.19 -2.03 -8.98
CA ARG A 45 13.53 -2.92 -10.09
C ARG A 45 13.00 -4.31 -9.79
N LEU A 46 12.52 -4.97 -10.83
CA LEU A 46 12.09 -6.36 -10.77
C LEU A 46 13.13 -7.22 -11.49
N ARG A 47 13.32 -8.45 -11.00
CA ARG A 47 14.07 -9.47 -11.72
C ARG A 47 13.08 -10.32 -12.50
N TYR A 48 13.17 -10.26 -13.82
CA TYR A 48 12.39 -11.15 -14.68
C TYR A 48 12.87 -12.60 -14.52
N ILE A 49 11.93 -13.51 -14.27
CA ILE A 49 12.18 -14.96 -14.13
C ILE A 49 11.29 -15.78 -15.07
N GLY A 50 10.61 -15.13 -16.00
CA GLY A 50 9.81 -15.81 -17.01
C GLY A 50 10.69 -16.41 -18.11
N GLU A 51 10.09 -17.28 -18.90
CA GLU A 51 10.73 -17.80 -20.11
C GLU A 51 10.79 -16.70 -21.17
N LEU A 52 11.98 -16.51 -21.75
CA LEU A 52 12.21 -15.58 -22.84
C LEU A 52 11.86 -16.23 -24.19
N ASP A 53 11.65 -15.40 -25.20
CA ASP A 53 11.51 -15.81 -26.61
C ASP A 53 10.41 -16.85 -26.89
N LYS A 54 9.31 -16.79 -26.13
CA LYS A 54 8.12 -17.60 -26.43
C LYS A 54 7.65 -17.30 -27.85
N LYS A 55 7.69 -18.31 -28.71
CA LYS A 55 7.10 -18.23 -30.05
C LYS A 55 5.59 -18.18 -29.91
N TYR A 56 4.97 -17.27 -30.66
CA TYR A 56 3.52 -17.18 -30.71
C TYR A 56 2.93 -18.46 -31.31
N ALA A 57 2.02 -19.11 -30.57
CA ALA A 57 1.21 -20.22 -31.07
C ALA A 57 -0.17 -19.69 -31.50
N LYS A 58 -0.53 -19.97 -32.76
CA LYS A 58 -1.86 -19.70 -33.29
C LYS A 58 -2.91 -20.43 -32.46
N ILE A 59 -4.11 -19.87 -32.36
CA ILE A 59 -5.13 -20.39 -31.46
C ILE A 59 -5.56 -21.83 -31.82
N GLU A 60 -5.46 -22.19 -33.09
CA GLU A 60 -5.75 -23.53 -33.60
C GLU A 60 -4.68 -24.57 -33.21
N ASP A 61 -3.45 -24.12 -32.90
CA ASP A 61 -2.27 -24.94 -32.63
C ASP A 61 -1.85 -24.94 -31.14
N ARG A 62 -2.74 -24.48 -30.24
CA ARG A 62 -2.49 -24.40 -28.79
C ARG A 62 -2.80 -25.69 -28.04
#